data_AF-I1BWH9-F1
#
_entry.id   AF-I1BWH9-F1
#
_cell.length_a   1.000
_cell.length_b   1.000
_cell.length_c   1.000
_cell.angle_alpha   90.00
_cell.angle_beta   90.00
_cell.angle_gamma   90.00
#
_symmetry.space_group_name_H-M   'P 1'
#
loop_
_entity.id
_entity.type
_entity.pdbx_description
1 polymer ?
#
loop_
_entity_poly.entity_id
_entity_poly.type
_entity_poly.pdbx_seq_one_letter_code
_entity_poly.pdbx_strand_id
1 'polypeptide(L)'
;MPKSLPYKTQMDLKSALEHDASTDVIAKRFGVHQNTVINYASKWMSNRIRKKGGKQRLVSDITRRLIKHEVLNGSLRTAKEVHLKLEDLGHSMSYQSAINGLQSVEDFAEIKKKKPLLTAQHKKARLVWAKKHQFWTIHDW
;
A
#
# COMPACT_ATOMS: atom_id res chain seq x y z
N MET A 1 21.90 2.36 37.88
CA MET A 1 21.69 1.75 36.55
C MET A 1 20.69 0.62 36.68
N PRO A 2 19.72 0.43 35.76
CA PRO A 2 18.88 -0.76 35.80
C PRO A 2 19.77 -2.00 35.66
N LYS A 3 19.59 -2.97 36.55
CA LYS A 3 20.41 -4.19 36.58
C LYS A 3 20.14 -5.00 35.31
N SER A 4 21.19 -5.38 34.60
CA SER A 4 21.08 -6.33 33.50
C SER A 4 20.56 -7.67 34.02
N LEU A 5 19.88 -8.43 33.17
CA LEU A 5 19.46 -9.79 33.53
C LEU A 5 20.68 -10.65 33.92
N PRO A 6 20.51 -11.64 34.81
CA PRO A 6 21.56 -12.61 35.11
C PRO A 6 22.11 -13.27 33.83
N TYR A 7 23.41 -13.55 33.79
CA TYR A 7 24.08 -14.09 32.60
C TYR A 7 23.43 -15.39 32.09
N LYS A 8 23.05 -16.28 33.01
CA LYS A 8 22.33 -17.52 32.69
C LYS A 8 21.02 -17.24 31.94
N THR A 9 20.20 -16.35 32.48
CA THR A 9 18.93 -15.92 31.87
C THR A 9 19.15 -15.30 30.49
N GLN A 10 20.27 -14.59 30.28
CA GLN A 10 20.62 -14.04 28.95
C GLN A 10 20.94 -15.15 27.93
N MET A 11 21.69 -16.18 28.32
CA MET A 11 22.03 -17.30 27.43
C MET A 11 20.78 -18.12 27.07
N ASP A 12 19.92 -18.40 28.05
CA ASP A 12 18.66 -19.11 27.83
C ASP A 12 17.72 -18.31 26.90
N LEU A 13 17.66 -16.98 27.09
CA LEU A 13 16.96 -16.06 26.20
C LEU A 13 17.51 -16.09 24.76
N LYS A 14 18.83 -16.10 24.62
CA LYS A 14 19.48 -16.13 23.31
C LYS A 14 19.16 -17.43 22.56
N SER A 15 19.28 -18.58 23.22
CA SER A 15 18.90 -19.88 22.66
C SER A 15 17.42 -19.92 22.24
N ALA A 16 16.51 -19.39 23.08
CA ALA A 16 15.09 -19.34 22.76
C ALA A 16 14.77 -18.42 21.56
N LEU A 17 15.52 -17.33 21.37
CA LEU A 17 15.37 -16.42 20.24
C LEU A 17 15.92 -16.99 18.92
N GLU A 18 16.95 -17.86 18.97
CA GLU A 18 17.48 -18.57 17.80
C GLU A 18 16.52 -19.64 17.27
N HIS A 19 15.56 -20.09 18.07
CA HIS A 19 14.55 -21.10 17.69
C HIS A 19 13.22 -20.47 17.24
N ASP A 20 13.25 -19.20 16.79
CA ASP A 20 12.10 -18.45 16.25
C ASP A 20 10.85 -18.40 17.15
N ALA A 21 11.02 -18.55 18.47
CA ALA A 21 9.90 -18.44 19.39
C ALA A 21 9.41 -16.99 19.51
N SER A 22 8.09 -16.80 19.59
CA SER A 22 7.49 -15.47 19.75
C SER A 22 7.98 -14.78 21.03
N THR A 23 8.35 -13.49 20.92
CA THR A 23 8.88 -12.70 22.04
C THR A 23 7.96 -12.61 23.25
N ASP A 24 6.63 -12.71 23.05
CA ASP A 24 5.65 -12.73 24.15
C ASP A 24 5.67 -14.06 24.92
N VAL A 25 5.82 -15.18 24.19
CA VAL A 25 5.92 -16.52 24.78
C VAL A 25 7.21 -16.66 25.58
N ILE A 26 8.32 -16.17 25.02
CA ILE A 26 9.62 -16.12 25.70
C ILE A 26 9.52 -15.26 26.97
N ALA A 27 8.91 -14.08 26.87
CA ALA A 27 8.72 -13.18 28.01
C ALA A 27 7.98 -13.85 29.17
N LYS A 28 6.86 -14.52 28.88
CA LYS A 28 6.08 -15.29 29.85
C LYS A 28 6.88 -16.45 30.45
N ARG A 29 7.62 -17.20 29.62
CA ARG A 29 8.43 -18.36 30.06
C ARG A 29 9.53 -17.97 31.04
N PHE A 30 10.17 -16.83 30.81
CA PHE A 30 11.31 -16.37 31.64
C PHE A 30 10.92 -15.32 32.70
N GLY A 31 9.63 -14.98 32.82
CA GLY A 31 9.14 -14.00 33.80
C GLY A 31 9.68 -12.58 33.58
N VAL A 32 10.03 -12.23 32.33
CA VAL A 32 10.60 -10.92 31.98
C VAL A 32 9.61 -10.13 31.13
N HIS A 33 9.69 -8.80 31.21
CA HIS A 33 8.85 -7.94 30.38
C HIS A 33 9.19 -8.09 28.88
N GLN A 34 8.18 -8.07 28.01
CA GLN A 34 8.33 -8.29 26.56
C GLN A 34 9.36 -7.34 25.92
N ASN A 35 9.35 -6.05 26.29
CA ASN A 35 10.36 -5.09 25.79
C ASN A 35 11.80 -5.50 26.12
N THR A 36 12.04 -6.17 27.25
CA THR A 36 13.38 -6.65 27.61
C THR A 36 13.85 -7.71 26.61
N VAL A 37 12.97 -8.65 26.26
CA VAL A 37 13.23 -9.65 25.22
C VAL A 37 13.48 -8.99 23.87
N ILE A 38 12.67 -7.99 23.47
CA ILE A 38 12.81 -7.25 22.22
C ILE A 38 14.15 -6.50 22.14
N ASN A 39 14.60 -5.91 23.25
CA ASN A 39 15.87 -5.20 23.33
C ASN A 39 17.07 -6.15 23.17
N TYR A 40 17.07 -7.27 23.90
CA TYR A 40 18.10 -8.30 23.77
C TYR A 40 18.09 -8.95 22.38
N ALA A 41 16.91 -9.25 21.84
CA ALA A 41 16.74 -9.72 20.47
C ALA A 41 17.33 -8.75 19.45
N SER A 42 17.09 -7.45 19.60
CA SER A 42 17.67 -6.43 18.72
C SER A 42 19.19 -6.29 18.87
N LYS A 43 19.73 -6.62 20.05
CA LYS A 43 21.17 -6.57 20.34
C LYS A 43 21.91 -7.76 19.72
N TRP A 44 21.32 -8.95 19.74
CA TRP A 44 21.96 -10.19 19.28
C TRP A 44 21.65 -10.56 17.83
N MET A 45 20.46 -10.19 17.32
CA MET A 45 20.06 -10.48 15.95
C MET A 45 20.18 -9.22 15.10
N SER A 46 21.36 -9.01 14.51
CA SER A 46 21.64 -7.94 13.55
C SER A 46 20.72 -7.97 12.32
N ASN A 47 20.21 -9.15 11.98
CA ASN A 47 19.39 -9.39 10.79
C ASN A 47 17.90 -9.08 11.01
N ARG A 48 17.52 -8.67 12.23
CA ARG A 48 16.13 -8.35 12.55
C ARG A 48 15.78 -6.97 11.97
N ILE A 49 15.11 -6.97 10.82
CA ILE A 49 14.64 -5.76 10.15
C ILE A 49 13.68 -5.02 11.09
N ARG A 50 14.17 -3.96 11.75
CA ARG A 50 13.29 -3.01 12.45
C ARG A 50 12.51 -2.25 11.38
N LYS A 51 11.18 -2.29 11.44
CA LYS A 51 10.34 -1.37 10.66
C LYS A 51 10.63 0.04 11.16
N LYS A 52 11.51 0.75 10.45
CA LYS A 52 11.78 2.16 10.73
C LYS A 52 10.48 2.92 10.47
N GLY A 53 10.07 3.75 11.42
CA GLY A 53 8.95 4.66 11.20
C GLY A 53 9.23 5.47 9.93
N GLY A 54 8.30 5.43 8.98
CA GLY A 54 8.43 6.18 7.74
C GLY A 54 8.27 7.68 7.96
N LYS A 55 8.69 8.48 6.97
CA LYS A 55 8.37 9.91 6.93
C LYS A 55 6.84 10.07 6.89
N GLN A 56 6.31 10.98 7.71
CA GLN A 56 4.90 11.32 7.65
C GLN A 56 4.53 11.84 6.27
N ARG A 57 3.35 11.45 5.80
CA ARG A 57 2.83 11.87 4.49
C ARG A 57 2.44 13.34 4.57
N LEU A 58 2.75 14.08 3.50
CA LEU A 58 2.46 15.51 3.41
C LEU A 58 0.95 15.79 3.24
N VAL A 59 0.23 14.87 2.59
CA VAL A 59 -1.22 14.96 2.36
C VAL A 59 -1.94 13.90 3.18
N SER A 60 -3.00 14.33 3.88
CA SER A 60 -3.88 13.45 4.66
C SER A 60 -4.56 12.39 3.78
N ASP A 61 -4.95 11.27 4.38
CA ASP A 61 -5.67 10.22 3.64
C ASP A 61 -7.05 10.68 3.15
N ILE A 62 -7.71 11.59 3.87
CA ILE A 62 -9.01 12.15 3.49
C ILE A 62 -8.87 12.98 2.22
N THR A 63 -7.92 13.93 2.20
CA THR A 63 -7.65 14.78 1.04
C THR A 63 -7.27 13.93 -0.18
N ARG A 64 -6.45 12.89 0.01
CA ARG A 64 -6.08 11.98 -1.07
C ARG A 64 -7.29 11.24 -1.65
N ARG A 65 -8.23 10.79 -0.82
CA ARG A 65 -9.48 10.16 -1.28
C ARG A 65 -10.36 11.13 -2.07
N LEU A 66 -10.44 12.39 -1.64
CA LEU A 66 -11.17 13.44 -2.36
C LEU A 66 -10.57 13.65 -3.76
N ILE A 67 -9.25 13.84 -3.84
CA ILE A 67 -8.55 14.01 -5.12
C ILE A 67 -8.74 12.80 -6.02
N LYS A 68 -8.66 11.57 -5.49
CA LYS A 68 -8.96 10.35 -6.24
C LYS A 68 -10.34 10.40 -6.87
N HIS A 69 -11.35 10.74 -6.07
CA HIS A 69 -12.72 10.83 -6.54
C HIS A 69 -12.89 11.89 -7.64
N GLU A 70 -12.27 13.06 -7.48
CA GLU A 70 -12.30 14.13 -8.48
C GLU A 70 -11.59 13.76 -9.80
N VAL A 71 -10.48 13.01 -9.72
CA VAL A 71 -9.78 12.47 -10.90
C VAL A 71 -10.62 11.40 -11.60
N LEU A 72 -11.20 10.46 -10.86
CA LEU A 72 -12.05 9.39 -11.42
C LEU A 72 -13.31 9.94 -12.10
N ASN A 73 -13.91 10.98 -11.52
CA ASN A 73 -15.04 11.68 -12.12
C ASN A 73 -14.65 12.55 -13.33
N GLY A 74 -13.35 12.70 -13.61
CA GLY A 74 -12.82 13.48 -14.73
C GLY A 74 -12.90 14.99 -14.53
N SER A 75 -13.10 15.46 -13.29
CA SER A 75 -13.07 16.88 -12.93
C SER A 75 -11.63 17.41 -12.82
N LEU A 76 -10.68 16.56 -12.41
CA LEU A 76 -9.24 16.83 -12.45
C LEU A 76 -8.61 15.93 -13.52
N ARG A 77 -8.34 16.49 -14.69
CA ARG A 77 -7.78 15.78 -15.84
C ARG A 77 -6.27 15.82 -15.88
N THR A 78 -5.68 16.87 -15.35
CA THR A 78 -4.23 17.12 -15.45
C THR A 78 -3.59 17.15 -14.07
N ALA A 79 -2.36 16.67 -13.97
CA ALA A 79 -1.57 16.76 -12.73
C ALA A 79 -1.43 18.22 -12.22
N LYS A 80 -1.43 19.20 -13.13
CA LYS A 80 -1.43 20.63 -12.79
C LYS A 80 -2.70 21.07 -12.07
N GLU A 81 -3.86 20.60 -12.51
CA GLU A 81 -5.15 20.90 -11.86
C GLU A 81 -5.20 20.28 -10.46
N VAL A 82 -4.67 19.06 -10.33
CA VAL A 82 -4.54 18.39 -9.01
C VAL A 82 -3.62 19.17 -8.09
N HIS A 83 -2.48 19.66 -8.59
CA HIS A 83 -1.57 20.49 -7.80
C HIS A 83 -2.24 21.78 -7.32
N LEU A 84 -2.91 22.51 -8.21
CA LEU A 84 -3.66 23.72 -7.85
C LEU A 84 -4.77 23.41 -6.83
N LYS A 85 -5.46 22.28 -6.98
CA LYS A 85 -6.48 21.86 -6.02
C LYS A 85 -5.89 21.53 -4.65
N LEU A 86 -4.71 20.93 -4.61
CA LEU A 86 -4.01 20.67 -3.36
C LEU A 86 -3.57 21.97 -2.67
N GLU A 87 -3.11 22.97 -3.44
CA GLU A 87 -2.80 24.31 -2.92
C GLU A 87 -4.05 25.04 -2.39
N ASP A 88 -5.17 24.99 -3.12
CA ASP A 88 -6.48 25.52 -2.71
C ASP A 88 -6.96 24.90 -1.39
N LEU A 89 -6.71 23.61 -1.20
CA LEU A 89 -7.00 22.89 0.04
C LEU A 89 -5.97 23.13 1.16
N GLY A 90 -5.03 24.06 0.97
CA GLY A 90 -4.03 24.48 1.95
C GLY A 90 -2.77 23.60 2.03
N HIS A 91 -2.57 22.68 1.08
CA HIS A 91 -1.37 21.83 1.03
C HIS A 91 -0.32 22.46 0.13
N SER A 92 0.53 23.34 0.70
CA SER A 92 1.68 23.88 -0.03
C SER A 92 2.73 22.80 -0.26
N MET A 93 2.95 22.45 -1.52
CA MET A 93 3.94 21.43 -1.91
C MET A 93 4.47 21.69 -3.31
N SER A 94 5.60 21.08 -3.67
CA SER A 94 6.09 21.17 -5.04
C SER A 94 5.20 20.39 -6.01
N TYR A 95 5.16 20.82 -7.27
CA TYR A 95 4.48 20.11 -8.35
C TYR A 95 4.86 18.62 -8.42
N GLN A 96 6.16 18.31 -8.26
CA GLN A 96 6.63 16.92 -8.21
C GLN A 96 6.06 16.13 -7.02
N SER A 97 5.88 16.78 -5.87
CA SER A 97 5.27 16.14 -4.69
C SER A 97 3.79 15.82 -4.94
N ALA A 98 3.07 16.71 -5.65
CA ALA A 98 1.70 16.46 -6.07
C ALA A 98 1.61 15.27 -7.04
N ILE A 99 2.52 15.17 -8.01
CA ILE A 99 2.63 14.02 -8.93
C ILE A 99 2.91 12.72 -8.16
N ASN A 100 3.88 12.72 -7.25
CA ASN A 100 4.20 11.53 -6.45
C ASN A 100 3.00 11.14 -5.57
N GLY A 101 2.26 12.13 -5.07
CA GLY A 101 0.98 11.97 -4.40
C GLY A 101 -0.02 11.23 -5.28
N LEU A 102 -0.23 11.66 -6.51
CA LEU A 102 -1.10 11.03 -7.52
C LEU A 102 -0.68 9.62 -7.90
N GLN A 103 0.61 9.36 -8.11
CA GLN A 103 1.10 8.01 -8.44
C GLN A 103 0.78 7.00 -7.33
N SER A 104 0.74 7.46 -6.07
CA SER A 104 0.29 6.63 -4.93
C SER A 104 -1.22 6.36 -4.90
N VAL A 105 -2.01 7.02 -5.77
CA VAL A 105 -3.46 6.88 -5.88
C VAL A 105 -3.87 5.80 -6.90
N GLU A 106 -2.90 5.19 -7.60
CA GLU A 106 -3.07 4.11 -8.60
C GLU A 106 -3.83 4.51 -9.88
N ASP A 107 -3.91 5.81 -10.19
CA ASP A 107 -4.47 6.29 -11.45
C ASP A 107 -3.33 6.50 -12.46
N PHE A 108 -3.01 5.46 -13.23
CA PHE A 108 -2.08 5.56 -14.34
C PHE A 108 -2.76 6.32 -15.50
N ALA A 109 -2.20 7.46 -15.86
CA ALA A 109 -2.58 8.17 -17.07
C ALA A 109 -2.16 7.34 -18.30
N GLU A 110 -3.05 6.45 -18.77
CA GLU A 110 -2.82 5.69 -20.00
C GLU A 110 -3.50 6.37 -21.19
N ILE A 111 -2.79 6.42 -22.32
CA ILE A 111 -3.36 6.83 -23.60
C ILE A 111 -4.37 5.75 -24.02
N LYS A 112 -5.65 6.11 -24.06
CA LYS A 112 -6.70 5.20 -24.50
C LYS A 112 -6.44 4.74 -25.94
N LYS A 113 -6.43 3.42 -26.17
CA LYS A 113 -6.36 2.84 -27.51
C LYS A 113 -7.51 3.36 -28.38
N LYS A 114 -7.22 3.78 -29.61
CA LYS A 114 -8.22 4.24 -30.57
C LYS A 114 -9.19 3.11 -30.88
N LYS A 115 -10.48 3.33 -30.67
CA LYS A 115 -11.56 2.39 -31.01
C LYS A 115 -12.49 3.04 -32.04
N PRO A 116 -13.08 2.27 -32.98
CA PRO A 116 -14.08 2.81 -33.88
C PRO A 116 -15.31 3.27 -33.09
N LEU A 117 -15.92 4.36 -33.53
CA LEU A 117 -17.13 4.88 -32.91
C LEU A 117 -18.29 3.92 -33.18
N LEU A 118 -18.84 3.32 -32.12
CA LEU A 118 -20.01 2.46 -32.20
C LEU A 118 -21.26 3.24 -31.79
N THR A 119 -22.22 3.35 -32.70
CA THR A 119 -23.55 3.86 -32.41
C THR A 119 -24.29 2.90 -31.47
N ALA A 120 -25.37 3.36 -30.84
CA ALA A 120 -26.20 2.51 -29.98
C ALA A 120 -26.74 1.28 -30.74
N GLN A 121 -27.10 1.44 -32.01
CA GLN A 121 -27.56 0.36 -32.88
C GLN A 121 -26.47 -0.69 -33.11
N HIS A 122 -25.23 -0.27 -33.42
CA HIS A 122 -24.10 -1.19 -33.58
C HIS A 122 -23.83 -1.99 -32.30
N LYS A 123 -23.87 -1.33 -31.13
CA LYS A 123 -23.68 -2.00 -29.83
C LYS A 123 -24.75 -3.05 -29.58
N LYS A 124 -26.02 -2.72 -29.85
CA LYS A 124 -27.15 -3.64 -29.67
C LYS A 124 -27.05 -4.85 -30.61
N ALA A 125 -26.78 -4.62 -31.89
CA ALA A 125 -26.63 -5.70 -32.87
C ALA A 125 -25.48 -6.64 -32.52
N ARG A 126 -24.31 -6.09 -32.14
CA ARG A 126 -23.16 -6.88 -31.70
C ARG A 126 -23.45 -7.70 -30.45
N LEU A 127 -24.14 -7.11 -29.47
CA LEU A 127 -24.51 -7.81 -28.24
C LEU A 127 -25.47 -8.98 -28.52
N VAL A 128 -26.48 -8.78 -29.38
CA VAL A 128 -27.42 -9.84 -29.78
C VAL A 128 -26.68 -10.96 -30.50
N TRP A 129 -25.79 -10.62 -31.44
CA TRP A 129 -24.99 -11.59 -32.17
C TRP A 129 -24.09 -12.40 -31.23
N ALA A 130 -23.40 -11.74 -30.30
CA ALA A 130 -22.53 -12.41 -29.34
C ALA A 130 -23.30 -13.34 -28.39
N LYS A 131 -24.48 -12.94 -27.93
CA LYS A 131 -25.34 -13.80 -27.11
C LYS A 131 -25.86 -15.01 -27.88
N LYS A 132 -26.28 -14.83 -29.14
CA LYS A 132 -26.77 -15.91 -30.00
C LYS A 132 -25.70 -16.98 -30.23
N HIS A 133 -24.44 -16.57 -30.31
CA HIS A 133 -23.32 -17.47 -30.57
C HIS A 133 -22.36 -17.58 -29.38
N GLN A 134 -22.88 -17.49 -28.16
CA GLN A 134 -22.05 -17.55 -26.95
C GLN A 134 -21.34 -18.91 -26.78
N PHE A 135 -21.94 -19.98 -27.29
CA PHE A 135 -21.42 -21.36 -27.21
C PHE A 135 -20.76 -21.82 -28.52
N TRP A 136 -20.46 -20.88 -29.43
CA TRP A 136 -19.84 -21.17 -30.73
C TRP A 136 -18.48 -21.85 -30.49
N THR A 137 -18.33 -23.09 -30.94
CA THR A 137 -17.07 -23.84 -30.88
C THR A 137 -16.31 -23.73 -32.20
N ILE A 138 -15.02 -24.11 -32.23
CA ILE A 138 -14.21 -24.07 -33.46
C ILE A 138 -14.84 -24.90 -34.60
N HIS A 139 -15.69 -25.88 -34.28
CA HIS A 139 -16.39 -26.71 -35.27
C HIS A 139 -17.63 -26.05 -35.90
N ASP A 140 -18.15 -24.98 -35.30
CA ASP A 140 -19.33 -24.29 -35.82
C ASP A 140 -18.94 -23.11 -36.75
N TRP A 141 -17.63 -22.87 -36.96
CA TRP A 141 -17.05 -21.73 -37.70
C TRP A 141 -17.26 -21.85 -39.22
#